data_AF-A0A429X3F7-F1
#
_entry.id   AF-A0A429X3F7-F1
#
_cell.length_a   1.000
_cell.length_b   1.000
_cell.length_c   1.000
_cell.angle_alpha   90.00
_cell.angle_beta   90.00
_cell.angle_gamma   90.00
#
_symmetry.space_group_name_H-M   'P 1'
#
loop_
_entity.id
_entity.type
_entity.pdbx_description
1 polymer ?
#
loop_
_entity_poly.entity_id
_entity_poly.type
_entity_poly.pdbx_seq_one_letter_code
_entity_poly.pdbx_strand_id
1 'polypeptide(L)' 'MTVISDVKTTLATMKGIQASFSKLAMTSAGQEAKKIFHECMMETEPIISDLQKQVEFMMAEELQYKNS' A
#
# COMPACT_ATOMS: atom_id res chain seq x y z
N MET A 1 -16.36 -4.11 12.43
CA MET A 1 -15.42 -3.69 11.37
C MET A 1 -15.70 -4.60 10.19
N THR A 2 -16.05 -4.05 9.04
CA THR A 2 -16.29 -4.85 7.85
C THR A 2 -14.95 -5.24 7.24
N VAL A 3 -14.87 -6.37 6.54
CA VAL A 3 -13.63 -6.83 5.89
C VAL A 3 -13.02 -5.74 5.00
N ILE A 4 -13.86 -4.93 4.34
CA ILE A 4 -13.40 -3.77 3.55
C ILE A 4 -12.70 -2.69 4.37
N SER A 5 -13.09 -2.46 5.63
CA SER A 5 -12.39 -1.54 6.54
C SER A 5 -11.00 -2.04 6.89
N ASP A 6 -10.84 -3.36 7.07
CA ASP A 6 -9.55 -3.97 7.36
C ASP A 6 -8.62 -3.85 6.14
N VAL A 7 -9.12 -4.15 4.93
CA VAL A 7 -8.34 -3.99 3.68
C VAL A 7 -7.92 -2.53 3.45
N LYS A 8 -8.82 -1.56 3.70
CA LYS A 8 -8.48 -0.13 3.60
C LYS A 8 -7.41 0.29 4.61
N THR A 9 -7.47 -0.25 5.83
CA THR A 9 -6.46 0.00 6.87
C THR A 9 -5.11 -0.56 6.43
N THR A 10 -5.07 -1.80 5.96
CA THR A 10 -3.85 -2.42 5.43
C THR A 10 -3.27 -1.61 4.27
N LEU A 11 -4.10 -1.16 3.32
CA LEU A 11 -3.66 -0.30 2.22
C LEU A 11 -3.02 1.00 2.71
N ALA A 12 -3.63 1.65 3.71
CA ALA A 12 -3.08 2.87 4.30
C ALA A 12 -1.74 2.61 5.00
N THR A 13 -1.63 1.52 5.75
CA THR A 13 -0.37 1.10 6.38
C THR A 13 0.72 0.81 5.35
N MET A 14 0.42 0.10 4.28
CA MET A 14 1.38 -0.21 3.21
C MET A 14 1.90 1.06 2.51
N LYS A 15 1.02 2.02 2.22
CA LYS A 15 1.44 3.35 1.70
C LYS A 15 2.36 4.08 2.68
N GLY A 16 2.08 4.00 3.98
CA GLY A 16 2.94 4.56 5.03
C GLY A 16 4.32 3.89 5.11
N ILE A 17 4.38 2.56 4.92
CA ILE A 17 5.65 1.81 4.87
C ILE A 17 6.46 2.22 3.64
N GLN A 18 5.84 2.31 2.47
CA GLN A 18 6.52 2.76 1.25
C GLN A 18 7.10 4.17 1.40
N ALA A 19 6.33 5.11 1.97
CA ALA A 19 6.82 6.45 2.26
C ALA A 19 7.98 6.45 3.28
N SER A 20 7.93 5.54 4.26
CA SER A 20 9.02 5.35 5.23
C SER A 20 10.29 4.87 4.55
N PHE A 21 10.21 3.92 3.60
CA PHE A 21 11.37 3.48 2.82
C PHE A 21 11.95 4.60 1.95
N SER A 22 11.09 5.37 1.27
CA SER A 22 11.54 6.55 0.52
C SER A 22 12.30 7.54 1.40
N LYS A 23 11.75 7.87 2.59
CA LYS A 23 12.41 8.74 3.56
C LYS A 23 13.75 8.16 4.03
N LEU A 24 13.81 6.87 4.38
CA LEU A 24 15.03 6.20 4.82
C LEU A 24 16.10 6.20 3.73
N ALA A 25 15.72 5.99 2.46
CA ALA A 25 16.63 6.09 1.32
C ALA A 25 17.20 7.51 1.18
N MET A 26 16.39 8.56 1.41
CA MET A 26 16.84 9.95 1.35
C MET A 26 17.77 10.32 2.51
N THR A 27 17.51 9.84 3.72
CA THR A 27 18.26 10.22 4.93
C THR A 27 19.51 9.36 5.17
N SER A 28 19.65 8.22 4.48
CA SER A 28 20.78 7.32 4.66
C SER A 28 22.07 7.89 4.09
N ALA A 29 23.18 7.75 4.81
CA ALA A 29 24.50 8.20 4.34
C ALA A 29 25.19 7.16 3.42
N GLY A 30 25.00 5.87 3.69
CA GLY A 30 25.63 4.79 2.93
C GLY A 30 24.90 4.46 1.63
N GLN A 31 25.65 4.37 0.53
CA GLN A 31 25.09 4.08 -0.81
C GLN A 31 24.34 2.75 -0.86
N GLU A 32 24.82 1.73 -0.15
CA GLU A 32 24.18 0.42 -0.06
C GLU A 32 22.83 0.50 0.67
N ALA A 33 22.77 1.21 1.80
CA ALA A 33 21.52 1.42 2.53
C ALA A 33 20.48 2.17 1.68
N LYS A 34 20.91 3.20 0.92
CA LYS A 34 20.02 3.91 -0.03
C LYS A 34 19.43 2.96 -1.05
N LYS A 35 20.27 2.10 -1.64
CA LYS A 35 19.86 1.13 -2.64
C LYS A 35 18.84 0.14 -2.07
N ILE A 36 19.12 -0.44 -0.90
CA ILE A 36 18.21 -1.40 -0.24
C ILE A 36 16.85 -0.75 0.03
N PHE A 37 16.82 0.45 0.63
CA PHE A 37 15.54 1.11 0.91
C PHE A 37 14.78 1.51 -0.37
N HIS A 38 15.49 1.89 -1.43
CA HIS A 38 14.87 2.16 -2.72
C HIS A 38 14.29 0.89 -3.34
N GLU A 39 15.00 -0.23 -3.28
CA GLU A 39 14.51 -1.54 -3.75
C GLU A 39 13.26 -1.97 -2.96
N CYS A 40 13.29 -1.89 -1.63
CA CYS A 40 12.11 -2.17 -0.80
C CYS A 40 10.92 -1.29 -1.19
N MET A 41 11.13 0.02 -1.40
CA MET A 41 10.07 0.92 -1.87
C MET A 41 9.45 0.47 -3.20
N MET A 42 10.29 0.04 -4.15
CA MET A 42 9.85 -0.45 -5.46
C MET A 42 9.08 -1.77 -5.35
N GLU A 43 9.52 -2.69 -4.48
CA GLU A 43 8.80 -3.95 -4.21
C GLU A 43 7.43 -3.73 -3.54
N THR A 44 7.28 -2.60 -2.82
CA THR A 44 6.01 -2.27 -2.15
C THR A 44 4.94 -1.77 -3.14
N GLU A 45 5.34 -1.15 -4.25
CA GLU A 45 4.44 -0.55 -5.25
C GLU A 45 3.40 -1.55 -5.82
N PRO A 46 3.79 -2.74 -6.33
CA PRO A 46 2.80 -3.69 -6.85
C PRO A 46 1.83 -4.18 -5.78
N ILE A 47 2.29 -4.35 -4.53
CA ILE A 47 1.43 -4.77 -3.41
C ILE A 47 0.37 -3.69 -3.13
N ILE A 48 0.76 -2.42 -3.13
CA ILE A 48 -0.16 -1.30 -2.96
C ILE A 48 -1.19 -1.27 -4.10
N SER A 49 -0.74 -1.47 -5.34
CA SER A 49 -1.62 -1.51 -6.51
C SER A 49 -2.68 -2.61 -6.40
N ASP A 50 -2.30 -3.81 -5.98
CA ASP A 50 -3.22 -4.93 -5.85
C ASP A 50 -4.22 -4.72 -4.70
N LEU A 51 -3.78 -4.14 -3.59
CA LEU A 51 -4.67 -3.74 -2.49
C LEU A 51 -5.66 -2.65 -2.93
N GLN A 52 -5.25 -1.70 -3.78
CA GLN A 52 -6.17 -0.69 -4.33
C GLN A 52 -7.25 -1.33 -5.20
N LYS A 53 -6.87 -2.22 -6.13
CA LYS A 53 -7.82 -2.96 -6.97
C LYS A 53 -8.81 -3.77 -6.10
N GLN A 54 -8.33 -4.40 -5.04
CA GLN A 54 -9.19 -5.15 -4.13
C GLN A 54 -10.21 -4.25 -3.42
N VAL A 55 -9.79 -3.06 -2.95
CA VAL A 55 -10.70 -2.08 -2.35
C VAL A 55 -11.76 -1.63 -3.37
N GLU A 56 -11.35 -1.32 -4.60
CA GLU A 56 -12.25 -0.88 -5.67
C GLU A 56 -13.29 -1.96 -6.00
N PHE A 57 -12.85 -3.22 -6.14
CA PHE A 57 -13.73 -4.36 -6.38
C PHE A 57 -14.78 -4.53 -5.27
N MET A 58 -14.34 -4.55 -4.00
CA MET A 58 -15.24 -4.68 -2.86
C MET A 58 -16.22 -3.50 -2.73
N MET A 59 -15.79 -2.28 -3.08
CA MET A 59 -16.70 -1.12 -3.11
C MET A 59 -17.76 -1.25 -4.20
N ALA A 60 -17.41 -1.80 -5.36
CA ALA A 60 -18.34 -2.05 -6.44
C ALA A 60 -19.38 -3.12 -6.07
N GLU A 61 -18.94 -4.23 -5.45
CA GLU A 61 -19.84 -5.27 -4.96
C GLU A 61 -20.82 -4.73 -3.92
N GLU A 62 -20.35 -3.97 -2.92
CA GLU A 62 -21.19 -3.33 -1.90
C GLU A 62 -22.26 -2.40 -2.52
N LEU A 63 -21.91 -1.63 -3.55
CA LEU A 63 -22.86 -0.79 -4.27
C LEU A 63 -23.91 -1.63 -5.01
N GLN A 64 -23.50 -2.72 -5.65
CA GLN A 64 -24.40 -3.63 -6.36
C GLN A 64 -25.39 -4.30 -5.40
N TYR A 65 -24.93 -4.78 -4.24
CA TYR A 65 -25.80 -5.37 -3.22
C TYR A 65 -26.78 -4.38 -2.62
N LYS A 66 -26.39 -3.11 -2.44
CA LYS A 66 -27.29 -2.07 -1.92
C LYS A 66 -28.36 -1.61 -2.91
N ASN A 67 -28.16 -1.87 -4.20
CA ASN A 67 -29.09 -1.53 -5.26
C ASN A 67 -30.04 -2.69 -5.63
N SER A 68 -29.94 -3.83 -4.93
CA SER A 68 -30.83 -5.00 -5.07
C SER A 68 -31.77 -5.07 -3.87
#